data_AF-A0AA96PFS2-F1
#
_entry.id   AF-A0AA96PFS2-F1
#
_cell.length_a   1.000
_cell.length_b   1.000
_cell.length_c   1.000
_cell.angle_alpha   90.00
_cell.angle_beta   90.00
_cell.angle_gamma   90.00
#
_symmetry.space_group_name_H-M   'P 1'
#
loop_
_entity.id
_entity.type
_entity.pdbx_description
1 polymer ?
#
loop_
_entity_poly.entity_id
_entity_poly.type
_entity_poly.pdbx_seq_one_letter_code
_entity_poly.pdbx_strand_id
1 'polypeptide(L)'
;MAPKYHPTPLSGGDRKALSKELRKARGMTSILATQSDEMRSKGDALIKQADRLLCESWNERMWADGEPIDPSPTVDQAVNGGFLWLEIECSRCKTPNNIDLAALRCPPTTFVHDLSSRLRCQKCARAGEAVGRDFKPAARREQTLKMELLTGLLTSSTPSGEIR
;
A
#
# COMPACT_ATOMS: atom_id res chain seq x y z
N MET A 1 40.56 17.63 -18.14
CA MET A 1 40.78 16.44 -19.02
C MET A 1 40.32 15.21 -18.27
N ALA A 2 39.45 14.38 -18.85
CA ALA A 2 39.05 13.13 -18.23
C ALA A 2 40.24 12.14 -18.21
N PRO A 3 40.47 11.40 -17.12
CA PRO A 3 41.56 10.42 -17.04
C PRO A 3 41.39 9.37 -18.15
N LYS A 4 42.41 9.20 -18.99
CA LYS A 4 42.43 8.12 -19.98
C LYS A 4 42.64 6.81 -19.23
N TYR A 5 41.60 5.99 -19.14
CA TYR A 5 41.71 4.66 -18.56
C TYR A 5 42.51 3.76 -19.50
N HIS A 6 43.76 3.49 -19.14
CA HIS A 6 44.58 2.51 -19.81
C HIS A 6 44.45 1.19 -19.02
N PRO A 7 43.78 0.16 -19.57
CA PRO A 7 43.67 -1.10 -18.87
C PRO A 7 45.07 -1.69 -18.65
N THR A 8 45.32 -2.19 -17.44
CA THR A 8 46.57 -2.87 -17.10
C THR A 8 46.84 -3.98 -18.11
N PRO A 9 48.03 -4.03 -18.75
CA PRO A 9 48.32 -5.04 -19.75
C PRO A 9 48.39 -6.42 -19.09
N LEU A 10 47.31 -7.18 -19.22
CA LEU A 10 47.22 -8.56 -18.76
C LEU A 10 47.85 -9.52 -19.79
N SER A 11 48.53 -10.56 -19.30
CA SER A 11 49.04 -11.63 -20.17
C SER A 11 47.89 -12.28 -20.96
N GLY A 12 48.17 -12.94 -22.07
CA GLY A 12 47.13 -13.60 -22.88
C GLY A 12 46.30 -14.63 -22.09
N GLY A 13 46.94 -15.37 -21.18
CA GLY A 13 46.27 -16.31 -20.28
C GLY A 13 45.35 -15.60 -19.27
N ASP A 14 45.84 -14.54 -18.65
CA ASP A 14 45.08 -13.78 -17.64
C ASP A 14 43.88 -13.04 -18.26
N ARG A 15 44.01 -12.53 -19.49
CA ARG A 15 42.88 -11.95 -20.24
C ARG A 15 41.76 -12.96 -20.46
N LYS A 16 42.10 -14.22 -20.77
CA LYS A 16 41.13 -15.29 -20.98
C LYS A 16 40.47 -15.71 -19.65
N ALA A 17 41.25 -15.79 -18.57
CA ALA A 17 40.73 -16.06 -17.22
C ALA A 17 39.75 -14.95 -16.77
N LEU A 18 40.14 -13.68 -16.90
CA LEU A 18 39.29 -12.54 -16.57
C LEU A 18 37.99 -12.55 -17.39
N SER A 19 38.07 -12.81 -18.69
CA SER A 19 36.89 -12.88 -19.56
C SER A 19 35.91 -13.98 -19.12
N LYS A 20 36.43 -15.12 -18.63
CA LYS A 20 35.61 -16.22 -18.09
C LYS A 20 34.91 -15.81 -16.80
N GLU A 21 35.62 -15.16 -15.89
CA GLU A 21 35.03 -14.67 -14.63
C GLU A 21 34.01 -13.56 -14.87
N LEU A 22 34.27 -12.62 -15.78
CA LEU A 22 33.29 -11.60 -16.17
C LEU A 22 32.02 -12.20 -16.77
N ARG A 23 32.14 -13.28 -17.56
CA ARG A 23 30.96 -13.99 -18.08
C ARG A 23 30.13 -14.61 -16.95
N LYS A 24 30.79 -15.26 -15.98
CA LYS A 24 30.11 -15.79 -14.79
C LYS A 24 29.44 -14.69 -13.98
N ALA A 25 30.16 -13.60 -13.72
CA ALA A 25 29.67 -12.46 -12.96
C ALA A 25 28.42 -11.86 -13.60
N ARG A 26 28.42 -11.64 -14.92
CA ARG A 26 27.22 -11.15 -15.65
C ARG A 26 26.03 -12.11 -15.55
N GLY A 27 26.28 -13.41 -15.65
CA GLY A 27 25.22 -14.42 -15.44
C GLY A 27 24.65 -14.38 -14.01
N MET A 28 25.53 -14.26 -13.01
CA MET A 28 25.11 -14.10 -11.61
C MET A 28 24.35 -12.79 -11.38
N THR A 29 24.75 -11.68 -12.02
CA THR A 29 24.03 -10.41 -11.94
C THR A 29 22.59 -10.56 -12.42
N SER A 30 22.36 -11.21 -13.56
CA SER A 30 20.98 -11.44 -14.03
C SER A 30 20.17 -12.31 -13.07
N ILE A 31 20.76 -13.37 -12.52
CA ILE A 31 20.07 -14.27 -11.59
C ILE A 31 19.69 -13.53 -10.31
N LEU A 32 20.63 -12.80 -9.71
CA LEU A 32 20.40 -12.05 -8.48
C LEU A 32 19.42 -10.90 -8.68
N ALA A 33 19.45 -10.23 -9.84
CA ALA A 33 18.47 -9.19 -10.17
C ALA A 33 17.05 -9.78 -10.21
N THR A 34 16.85 -10.88 -10.94
CA THR A 34 15.55 -11.55 -11.01
C THR A 34 15.08 -12.00 -9.62
N GLN A 35 15.94 -12.64 -8.83
CA GLN A 35 15.59 -13.04 -7.47
C GLN A 35 15.23 -11.85 -6.57
N SER A 36 15.96 -10.73 -6.71
CA SER A 36 15.65 -9.51 -5.96
C SER A 36 14.27 -8.96 -6.32
N ASP A 37 13.90 -8.98 -7.59
CA ASP A 37 12.59 -8.48 -8.05
C ASP A 37 11.46 -9.42 -7.62
N GLU A 38 11.68 -10.74 -7.65
CA GLU A 38 10.74 -11.72 -7.10
C GLU A 38 10.50 -11.50 -5.60
N MET A 39 11.56 -11.26 -4.82
CA MET A 39 11.44 -11.03 -3.38
C MET A 39 10.76 -9.69 -3.07
N ARG A 40 11.03 -8.64 -3.86
CA ARG A 40 10.31 -7.36 -3.75
C ARG A 40 8.83 -7.55 -4.03
N SER A 41 8.46 -8.22 -5.13
CA SER A 41 7.06 -8.47 -5.46
C SER A 41 6.32 -9.26 -4.38
N LYS A 42 6.99 -10.24 -3.75
CA LYS A 42 6.43 -10.98 -2.60
C LYS A 42 6.27 -10.08 -1.38
N GLY A 43 7.28 -9.26 -1.09
CA GLY A 43 7.22 -8.25 -0.02
C GLY A 43 6.07 -7.28 -0.21
N ASP A 44 5.92 -6.72 -1.41
CA ASP A 44 4.85 -5.77 -1.74
C ASP A 44 3.46 -6.40 -1.58
N ALA A 45 3.29 -7.67 -1.95
CA ALA A 45 2.05 -8.40 -1.75
C ALA A 45 1.71 -8.60 -0.27
N LEU A 46 2.72 -8.93 0.55
CA LEU A 46 2.55 -9.06 2.00
C LEU A 46 2.25 -7.72 2.67
N ILE A 47 2.89 -6.64 2.24
CA ILE A 47 2.63 -5.28 2.75
C ILE A 47 1.20 -4.87 2.40
N LYS A 48 0.74 -5.09 1.17
CA LYS A 48 -0.67 -4.85 0.77
C LYS A 48 -1.66 -5.61 1.65
N GLN A 49 -1.36 -6.87 1.95
CA GLN A 49 -2.21 -7.68 2.82
C GLN A 49 -2.21 -7.14 4.26
N ALA A 50 -1.05 -6.73 4.78
CA ALA A 50 -0.95 -6.12 6.10
C ALA A 50 -1.74 -4.80 6.20
N ASP A 51 -1.62 -3.94 5.18
CA ASP A 51 -2.33 -2.66 5.12
C ASP A 51 -3.85 -2.86 4.99
N ARG A 52 -4.28 -3.88 4.24
CA ARG A 52 -5.70 -4.27 4.16
C ARG A 52 -6.23 -4.67 5.53
N LEU A 53 -5.54 -5.57 6.23
CA LEU A 53 -5.93 -6.02 7.58
C LEU A 53 -5.92 -4.87 8.60
N LEU A 54 -4.99 -3.93 8.48
CA LEU A 54 -4.96 -2.72 9.29
C LEU A 54 -6.25 -1.90 9.10
N CYS A 55 -6.68 -1.69 7.85
CA CYS A 55 -7.91 -0.97 7.54
C CYS A 55 -9.16 -1.72 8.03
N GLU A 56 -9.23 -3.04 7.83
CA GLU A 56 -10.35 -3.86 8.32
C GLU A 56 -10.45 -3.82 9.85
N SER A 57 -9.32 -4.02 10.56
CA SER A 57 -9.29 -3.94 12.03
C SER A 57 -9.63 -2.54 12.56
N TRP A 58 -9.27 -1.49 11.83
CA TRP A 58 -9.67 -0.12 12.17
C TRP A 58 -11.17 0.09 11.98
N ASN A 59 -11.74 -0.43 10.89
CA ASN A 59 -13.20 -0.38 10.68
C ASN A 59 -13.95 -1.10 11.81
N GLU A 60 -13.53 -2.31 12.19
CA GLU A 60 -14.17 -3.06 13.29
C GLU A 60 -14.07 -2.31 14.63
N ARG A 61 -12.93 -1.69 14.93
CA ARG A 61 -12.76 -0.82 16.11
C ARG A 61 -13.70 0.39 16.07
N MET A 62 -13.81 1.05 14.92
CA MET A 62 -14.76 2.16 14.74
C MET A 62 -16.22 1.74 14.99
N TRP A 63 -16.59 0.51 14.60
CA TRP A 63 -17.93 -0.04 14.85
C TRP A 63 -18.17 -0.41 16.32
N ALA A 64 -17.15 -0.92 17.01
CA ALA A 64 -17.27 -1.35 18.40
C ALA A 64 -17.32 -0.17 19.38
N ASP A 65 -16.44 0.80 19.20
CA ASP A 65 -16.18 1.84 20.20
C ASP A 65 -16.77 3.21 19.80
N GLY A 66 -17.08 3.43 18.51
CA GLY A 66 -17.79 4.62 18.03
C GLY A 66 -16.99 5.94 18.01
N GLU A 67 -15.74 5.96 18.48
CA GLU A 67 -14.87 7.12 18.47
C GLU A 67 -13.72 7.00 17.46
N PRO A 68 -13.09 8.11 17.03
CA PRO A 68 -11.88 8.09 16.21
C PRO A 68 -10.73 7.40 16.94
N ILE A 69 -10.55 6.11 16.69
CA ILE A 69 -9.54 5.30 17.39
C ILE A 69 -8.17 5.44 16.73
N ASP A 70 -7.21 5.84 17.55
CA ASP A 70 -5.78 5.81 17.26
C ASP A 70 -5.20 4.41 17.58
N PRO A 71 -4.35 3.80 16.72
CA PRO A 71 -3.89 4.27 15.43
C PRO A 71 -4.85 3.99 14.27
N SER A 72 -5.09 5.03 13.46
CA SER A 72 -5.77 4.92 12.16
C SER A 72 -4.76 4.64 11.04
N PRO A 73 -5.17 3.99 9.95
CA PRO A 73 -4.31 3.86 8.77
C PRO A 73 -3.96 5.22 8.16
N THR A 74 -2.82 5.29 7.49
CA THR A 74 -2.47 6.42 6.61
C THR A 74 -3.21 6.31 5.28
N VAL A 75 -3.33 7.42 4.54
CA VAL A 75 -3.96 7.44 3.21
C VAL A 75 -3.26 6.47 2.24
N ASP A 76 -1.93 6.41 2.27
CA ASP A 76 -1.16 5.48 1.44
C ASP A 76 -1.49 4.02 1.74
N GLN A 77 -1.55 3.67 3.04
CA GLN A 77 -1.91 2.32 3.47
C GLN A 77 -3.34 1.96 3.09
N ALA A 78 -4.28 2.91 3.20
CA ALA A 78 -5.67 2.68 2.77
C ALA A 78 -5.74 2.42 1.26
N VAL A 79 -5.05 3.22 0.45
CA VAL A 79 -5.00 3.04 -1.01
C VAL A 79 -4.30 1.73 -1.37
N ASN A 80 -3.18 1.39 -0.71
CA ASN A 80 -2.44 0.15 -0.92
C ASN A 80 -3.24 -1.10 -0.53
N GLY A 81 -4.02 -1.00 0.55
CA GLY A 81 -4.94 -2.04 1.01
C GLY A 81 -6.22 -2.20 0.16
N GLY A 82 -6.43 -1.35 -0.84
CA GLY A 82 -7.58 -1.39 -1.76
C GLY A 82 -8.81 -0.57 -1.31
N PHE A 83 -8.68 0.23 -0.26
CA PHE A 83 -9.73 1.12 0.23
C PHE A 83 -9.62 2.49 -0.44
N LEU A 84 -10.20 2.62 -1.64
CA LEU A 84 -10.14 3.86 -2.42
C LEU A 84 -11.17 4.92 -1.97
N TRP A 85 -12.25 4.51 -1.32
CA TRP A 85 -13.36 5.39 -0.98
C TRP A 85 -13.52 5.51 0.53
N LEU A 86 -13.58 6.74 1.02
CA LEU A 86 -13.89 7.06 2.41
C LEU A 86 -15.17 7.88 2.49
N GLU A 87 -16.15 7.40 3.24
CA GLU A 87 -17.33 8.18 3.59
C GLU A 87 -17.02 9.04 4.81
N ILE A 88 -17.10 10.35 4.65
CA ILE A 88 -16.77 11.33 5.68
C ILE A 88 -17.79 12.45 5.71
N GLU A 89 -18.15 12.88 6.91
CA GLU A 89 -19.02 14.04 7.09
C GLU A 89 -18.25 15.35 6.88
N CYS A 90 -18.89 16.30 6.20
CA CYS A 90 -18.34 17.65 6.07
C CYS A 90 -18.26 18.35 7.44
N SER A 91 -17.08 18.91 7.75
CA SER A 91 -16.82 19.59 9.03
C SER A 91 -17.77 20.78 9.35
N ARG A 92 -18.48 21.34 8.36
CA ARG A 92 -19.39 22.49 8.50
C ARG A 92 -20.86 22.09 8.50
N CYS A 93 -21.29 21.36 7.48
CA CYS A 93 -22.70 21.05 7.27
C CYS A 93 -23.09 19.62 7.68
N LYS A 94 -22.12 18.83 8.18
CA LYS A 94 -22.30 17.42 8.58
C LYS A 94 -22.95 16.53 7.52
N THR A 95 -22.90 16.95 6.26
CA THR A 95 -23.43 16.15 5.15
C THR A 95 -22.43 15.04 4.84
N PRO A 96 -22.86 13.78 4.76
CA PRO A 96 -22.00 12.68 4.36
C PRO A 96 -21.53 12.88 2.92
N ASN A 97 -20.25 12.61 2.68
CA ASN A 97 -19.63 12.72 1.37
C ASN A 97 -18.68 11.54 1.15
N ASN A 98 -18.71 10.97 -0.05
CA ASN A 98 -17.77 9.93 -0.46
C ASN A 98 -16.59 10.59 -1.18
N ILE A 99 -15.39 10.36 -0.66
CA ILE A 99 -14.17 10.95 -1.18
C ILE A 99 -13.26 9.83 -1.66
N ASP A 100 -12.77 10.00 -2.88
CA ASP A 100 -11.72 9.17 -3.45
C ASP A 100 -10.38 9.57 -2.82
N LEU A 101 -9.80 8.65 -2.05
CA LEU A 101 -8.52 8.83 -1.37
C LEU A 101 -7.36 8.93 -2.38
N ALA A 102 -7.45 8.28 -3.53
CA ALA A 102 -6.42 8.35 -4.57
C ALA A 102 -6.44 9.68 -5.33
N ALA A 103 -7.62 10.30 -5.48
CA ALA A 103 -7.75 11.62 -6.12
C ALA A 103 -7.50 12.79 -5.15
N LEU A 104 -7.36 12.51 -3.85
CA LEU A 104 -7.24 13.55 -2.83
C LEU A 104 -5.86 14.21 -2.85
N ARG A 105 -5.84 15.55 -2.91
CA ARG A 105 -4.60 16.34 -2.77
C ARG A 105 -4.19 16.43 -1.30
N CYS A 106 -3.68 15.34 -0.75
CA CYS A 106 -3.09 15.32 0.60
C CYS A 106 -1.75 14.56 0.58
N PRO A 107 -0.85 14.82 1.54
CA PRO A 107 0.33 13.99 1.71
C PRO A 107 -0.07 12.52 1.95
N PRO A 108 0.59 11.54 1.33
CA PRO A 108 0.26 10.11 1.48
C PRO A 108 0.40 9.62 2.93
N THR A 109 1.26 10.29 3.71
CA THR A 109 1.49 10.02 5.14
C THR A 109 0.41 10.62 6.06
N THR A 110 -0.60 11.28 5.51
CA THR A 110 -1.70 11.85 6.32
C THR A 110 -2.52 10.71 6.90
N PHE A 111 -2.83 10.77 8.19
CA PHE A 111 -3.73 9.80 8.81
C PHE A 111 -5.18 10.03 8.40
N VAL A 112 -5.95 8.96 8.25
CA VAL A 112 -7.36 9.04 7.85
C VAL A 112 -8.20 9.87 8.83
N HIS A 113 -7.92 9.78 10.14
CA HIS A 113 -8.66 10.57 11.14
C HIS A 113 -8.42 12.09 11.01
N ASP A 114 -7.24 12.53 10.56
CA ASP A 114 -6.91 13.95 10.37
C ASP A 114 -7.70 14.59 9.21
N LEU A 115 -8.14 13.78 8.24
CA LEU A 115 -8.88 14.25 7.07
C LEU A 115 -10.21 14.88 7.45
N SER A 116 -10.83 14.42 8.53
CA SER A 116 -12.10 14.92 9.04
C SER A 116 -12.13 16.40 9.39
N SER A 117 -11.01 16.90 9.92
CA SER A 117 -10.85 18.31 10.25
C SER A 117 -10.66 19.19 9.01
N ARG A 118 -10.24 18.59 7.89
CA ARG A 118 -9.78 19.30 6.69
C ARG A 118 -10.78 19.25 5.54
N LEU A 119 -11.56 18.19 5.43
CA LEU A 119 -12.45 17.96 4.29
C LEU A 119 -13.76 18.72 4.42
N ARG A 120 -14.08 19.50 3.38
CA ARG A 120 -15.29 20.32 3.28
C ARG A 120 -16.06 19.94 2.03
N CYS A 121 -17.39 19.97 2.13
CA CYS A 121 -18.28 19.80 0.98
C CYS A 121 -18.02 20.88 -0.09
N GLN A 122 -18.22 20.60 -1.39
CA GLN A 122 -17.96 21.59 -2.45
C GLN A 122 -18.75 22.90 -2.25
N LYS A 123 -19.99 22.80 -1.75
CA LYS A 123 -20.82 23.98 -1.41
C LYS A 123 -20.20 24.80 -0.27
N CYS A 124 -19.64 24.11 0.72
CA CYS A 124 -19.01 24.67 1.92
C CYS A 124 -17.64 25.27 1.61
N ALA A 125 -16.90 24.66 0.67
CA ALA A 125 -15.62 25.14 0.18
C ALA A 125 -15.79 26.45 -0.63
N ARG A 126 -16.90 26.60 -1.36
CA ARG A 126 -17.23 27.83 -2.08
C ARG A 126 -17.70 28.97 -1.17
N ALA A 127 -18.28 28.65 -0.01
CA ALA A 127 -18.88 29.61 0.92
C ALA A 127 -17.96 30.03 2.09
N GLY A 128 -16.64 30.06 1.86
CA GLY A 128 -15.58 30.04 2.87
C GLY A 128 -15.84 30.82 4.17
N GLU A 129 -15.81 30.10 5.29
CA GLU A 129 -15.23 30.51 6.59
C GLU A 129 -15.22 29.29 7.53
N ALA A 130 -14.18 29.17 8.36
CA ALA A 130 -13.76 27.92 8.98
C ALA A 130 -14.10 27.82 10.46
N VAL A 131 -14.93 26.82 10.84
CA VAL A 131 -14.88 26.09 12.12
C VAL A 131 -15.38 24.66 11.85
N GLY A 132 -14.85 23.65 12.54
CA GLY A 132 -15.39 22.29 12.47
C GLY A 132 -14.88 21.39 13.60
N ARG A 133 -15.80 20.66 14.23
CA ARG A 133 -15.59 19.41 14.98
C ARG A 133 -16.79 18.49 14.75
N ASP A 134 -16.54 17.20 14.95
CA ASP A 134 -17.34 16.00 14.69
C ASP A 134 -16.99 15.31 13.36
N PHE A 135 -16.15 14.29 13.47
CA PHE A 135 -15.86 13.27 12.47
C PHE A 135 -16.74 12.06 12.75
N LYS A 136 -17.49 11.62 11.75
CA LYS A 136 -18.05 10.27 11.72
C LYS A 136 -17.65 9.62 10.40
N PRO A 137 -16.75 8.63 10.40
CA PRO A 137 -16.56 7.80 9.23
C PRO A 137 -17.76 6.86 9.13
N ALA A 138 -18.44 6.85 7.99
CA ALA A 138 -19.42 5.82 7.69
C ALA A 138 -18.68 4.69 6.96
N ALA A 139 -18.19 3.71 7.71
CA ALA A 139 -17.63 2.50 7.15
C ALA A 139 -18.78 1.65 6.59
N ARG A 140 -19.16 1.86 5.32
CA ARG A 140 -20.18 1.03 4.66
C ARG A 140 -19.65 -0.41 4.57
N ARG A 141 -20.30 -1.34 5.29
CA ARG A 141 -20.04 -2.80 5.29
C ARG A 141 -20.04 -3.46 3.89
N GLU A 142 -20.48 -2.73 2.87
CA GLU A 142 -20.79 -3.26 1.53
C GLU A 142 -19.58 -3.36 0.58
N GLN A 143 -18.41 -2.76 0.89
CA GLN A 143 -17.21 -2.96 0.07
C GLN A 143 -16.52 -4.30 0.33
N THR A 144 -16.86 -4.99 1.42
CA THR A 144 -16.40 -6.35 1.73
C THR A 144 -16.99 -7.40 0.77
N LEU A 145 -18.18 -7.17 0.23
CA LEU A 145 -18.94 -8.21 -0.50
C LEU A 145 -18.63 -8.33 -2.00
N LYS A 146 -17.88 -7.41 -2.61
CA LYS A 146 -17.53 -7.53 -4.05
C LYS A 146 -16.24 -8.32 -4.32
N MET A 147 -15.39 -8.54 -3.31
CA MET A 147 -14.18 -9.37 -3.47
C MET A 147 -14.36 -10.82 -3.04
N GLU A 148 -15.35 -11.13 -2.20
CA GLU A 148 -15.62 -12.51 -1.79
C GLU A 148 -16.30 -13.36 -2.87
N LEU A 149 -16.93 -12.74 -3.88
CA LEU A 149 -17.59 -13.47 -4.98
C LEU A 149 -16.66 -13.88 -6.13
N LEU A 150 -15.37 -13.52 -6.11
CA LEU A 150 -14.41 -13.91 -7.17
C LEU A 150 -13.24 -14.79 -6.70
N THR A 151 -13.19 -15.14 -5.41
CA THR A 151 -12.21 -16.12 -4.88
C THR A 151 -12.90 -17.40 -4.41
N GLY A 152 -14.04 -17.72 -5.02
CA GLY A 152 -14.74 -18.98 -4.84
C GLY A 152 -14.55 -19.87 -6.06
N LEU A 153 -13.33 -20.38 -6.27
CA LEU A 153 -12.97 -21.59 -7.02
C LEU A 153 -11.45 -21.65 -7.11
N LEU A 154 -10.89 -22.86 -6.90
CA LEU A 154 -9.48 -23.25 -6.76
C LEU A 154 -9.01 -23.29 -5.30
N THR A 155 -8.66 -24.41 -4.66
CA THR A 155 -8.51 -25.83 -4.98
C THR A 155 -8.28 -26.48 -3.60
N SER A 156 -9.14 -27.38 -3.14
CA SER A 156 -8.84 -28.80 -2.94
C SER A 156 -7.43 -29.17 -2.45
N SER A 157 -7.43 -30.03 -1.43
CA SER A 157 -6.40 -31.02 -1.04
C SER A 157 -5.14 -30.55 -0.29
N THR A 158 -5.08 -30.89 0.99
CA THR A 158 -4.12 -31.93 1.46
C THR A 158 -4.63 -32.61 2.74
N PRO A 159 -4.48 -33.95 2.85
CA PRO A 159 -4.84 -34.72 4.04
C PRO A 159 -3.63 -34.92 4.97
N SER A 160 -3.92 -35.56 6.12
CA SER A 160 -3.01 -36.36 6.96
C SER A 160 -2.32 -35.64 8.13
N GLY A 161 -2.55 -36.16 9.34
CA GLY A 161 -1.74 -35.85 10.51
C GLY A 161 -2.32 -36.26 11.86
N GLU A 162 -2.83 -37.48 11.97
CA GLU A 162 -3.18 -38.13 13.24
C GLU A 162 -1.92 -38.32 14.09
N ILE A 163 -1.88 -37.75 15.31
CA ILE A 163 -0.81 -38.01 16.30
C ILE A 163 -1.43 -38.15 17.70
N ARG A 164 -1.42 -39.42 18.15
CA ARG A 164 -1.38 -39.99 19.52
C ARG A 164 -2.44 -39.62 20.56
#